data_AF-A0A2J7PKI5-F1
#
_entry.id   AF-A0A2J7PKI5-F1
#
_cell.length_a   1.000
_cell.length_b   1.000
_cell.length_c   1.000
_cell.angle_alpha   90.00
_cell.angle_beta   90.00
_cell.angle_gamma   90.00
#
_symmetry.space_group_name_H-M   'P 1'
#
loop_
_entity.id
_entity.type
_entity.pdbx_description
1 polymer ?
#
loop_
_entity_poly.entity_id
_entity_poly.type
_entity_poly.pdbx_seq_one_letter_code
_entity_poly.pdbx_strand_id
1 'polypeptide(L)'
;MALLAAFGKDTDGATWTVNFLLRKVESNLCSFSSEPGLIKDTVRLFIALVDMREKGSVVLKSEGFWNIVQLQSKTERGAFPGAAKRGLFKALVLAGAAVDDVQRRGEYWIQVLKPLQDRFKNIICQENFNRIFHEENIKAEIIDILESFIGVAQGSQVVTVQSLFHFLYPMLSEFTTLVGVYHNYQQVVELILELYCECARSMLCYLSQGDSRRIYEACLQTIQTYARCNTGRLSLESAAEEETFRDILLLMELLTNLLSKDFIDLSPPDGSSEGEQTVTAGDVCLYGLNIIMPLMTVDLLKFPSLCTQYFKMITFVCEIYPDKVCQLPMGLLKNLLSSIELGLTTYGQDVIVLCSDFIQVLGTHIYRSNLQGSPVYETLRPLLKLLMNLILTHQINSDLLPNTSSALYVLICCYQDDYQHLVQGLLDSHQDQLVAERLAKAFTELTSNITLNIERQNRIKFRDSFDKFIVNVHGFLLIK
;
A
#
# COMPACT_ATOMS: atom_id res chain seq x y z
N MET A 1 19.20 -16.77 -45.77
CA MET A 1 20.03 -17.91 -45.32
C MET A 1 21.00 -17.47 -44.22
N ALA A 2 21.98 -16.58 -44.46
CA ALA A 2 22.98 -16.21 -43.44
C ALA A 2 22.40 -15.57 -42.16
N LEU A 3 21.46 -14.61 -42.28
CA LEU A 3 20.79 -14.01 -41.11
C LEU A 3 19.95 -15.02 -40.32
N LEU A 4 19.32 -15.98 -41.01
CA LEU A 4 18.57 -17.06 -40.36
C LEU A 4 19.49 -18.06 -39.67
N ALA A 5 20.69 -18.32 -40.19
CA ALA A 5 21.69 -19.14 -39.51
C ALA A 5 22.28 -18.40 -38.28
N ALA A 6 22.50 -17.09 -38.40
CA ALA A 6 23.07 -16.27 -37.33
C ALA A 6 22.09 -15.99 -36.18
N PHE A 7 20.80 -15.75 -36.47
CA PHE A 7 19.80 -15.29 -35.49
C PHE A 7 18.49 -16.08 -35.49
N GLY A 8 18.45 -17.21 -36.19
CA GLY A 8 17.27 -18.07 -36.22
C GLY A 8 17.00 -18.75 -34.88
N LYS A 9 15.77 -19.22 -34.71
CA LYS A 9 15.39 -20.05 -33.56
C LYS A 9 16.21 -21.35 -33.59
N ASP A 10 16.74 -21.74 -32.43
CA ASP A 10 17.52 -22.95 -32.22
C ASP A 10 18.80 -23.08 -33.08
N THR A 11 19.41 -21.96 -33.52
CA THR A 11 20.68 -21.98 -34.23
C THR A 11 21.90 -21.84 -33.30
N ASP A 12 23.04 -22.34 -33.76
CA ASP A 12 24.33 -22.16 -33.08
C ASP A 12 24.70 -20.68 -32.93
N GLY A 13 24.36 -19.86 -33.94
CA GLY A 13 24.59 -18.41 -33.90
C GLY A 13 23.80 -17.70 -32.79
N ALA A 14 22.54 -18.09 -32.59
CA ALA A 14 21.71 -17.57 -31.51
C ALA A 14 22.25 -17.99 -30.13
N THR A 15 22.62 -19.28 -29.98
CA THR A 15 23.19 -19.82 -28.74
C THR A 15 24.53 -19.16 -28.39
N TRP A 16 25.40 -18.98 -29.38
CA TRP A 16 26.67 -18.27 -29.22
C TRP A 16 26.46 -16.81 -28.80
N THR A 17 25.51 -16.11 -29.43
CA THR A 17 25.20 -14.71 -29.13
C THR A 17 24.69 -14.56 -27.70
N VAL A 18 23.78 -15.44 -27.27
CA VAL A 18 23.27 -15.43 -25.88
C VAL A 18 24.41 -15.68 -24.88
N ASN A 19 25.26 -16.67 -25.13
CA ASN A 19 26.39 -16.96 -24.24
C ASN A 19 27.43 -15.81 -24.22
N PHE A 20 27.66 -15.14 -25.35
CA PHE A 20 28.51 -13.96 -25.43
C PHE A 20 27.96 -12.81 -24.56
N LEU A 21 26.66 -12.54 -24.65
CA LEU A 21 26.00 -11.53 -23.81
C LEU A 21 26.06 -11.89 -22.32
N LEU A 22 25.86 -13.17 -21.97
CA LEU A 22 25.99 -13.64 -20.58
C LEU A 22 27.42 -13.48 -20.04
N ARG A 23 28.44 -13.82 -20.83
CA ARG A 23 29.84 -13.56 -20.45
C ARG A 23 30.13 -12.07 -20.31
N LYS A 24 29.47 -11.22 -21.11
CA LYS A 24 29.59 -9.77 -20.96
C LYS A 24 28.93 -9.28 -19.67
N VAL A 25 27.78 -9.86 -19.29
CA VAL A 25 27.14 -9.61 -17.99
C VAL A 25 28.07 -10.00 -16.86
N GLU A 26 28.61 -11.23 -16.88
CA GLU A 26 29.56 -11.74 -15.89
C GLU A 26 30.78 -10.82 -15.75
N SER A 27 31.43 -10.49 -16.87
CA SER A 27 32.59 -9.59 -16.90
C SER A 27 32.28 -8.21 -16.33
N ASN A 28 31.12 -7.64 -16.69
CA ASN A 28 30.73 -6.32 -16.20
C ASN A 28 30.48 -6.33 -14.68
N LEU A 29 29.81 -7.37 -14.18
CA LEU A 29 29.56 -7.54 -12.74
C LEU A 29 30.88 -7.64 -11.96
N CYS A 30 31.85 -8.42 -12.45
CA CYS A 30 33.14 -8.60 -11.77
C CYS A 30 34.04 -7.36 -11.78
N SER A 31 34.07 -6.62 -12.90
CA SER A 31 35.11 -5.61 -13.14
C SER A 31 34.66 -4.16 -12.92
N PHE A 32 33.35 -3.89 -12.87
CA PHE A 32 32.81 -2.52 -12.86
C PHE A 32 31.89 -2.25 -11.67
N SER A 33 32.11 -2.90 -10.53
CA SER A 33 31.32 -2.71 -9.30
C SER A 33 31.32 -1.25 -8.80
N SER A 34 32.34 -0.47 -9.14
CA SER A 34 32.43 0.97 -8.85
C SER A 34 31.58 1.87 -9.74
N GLU A 35 31.01 1.35 -10.83
CA GLU A 35 30.23 2.11 -11.83
C GLU A 35 28.73 1.76 -11.74
N PRO A 36 27.95 2.41 -10.85
CA PRO A 36 26.58 2.00 -10.55
C PRO A 36 25.64 2.08 -11.77
N GLY A 37 25.87 3.05 -12.68
CA GLY A 37 25.10 3.17 -13.92
C GLY A 37 25.31 1.98 -14.85
N LEU A 38 26.57 1.60 -15.07
CA LEU A 38 26.91 0.45 -15.93
C LEU A 38 26.41 -0.87 -15.35
N ILE A 39 26.50 -1.05 -14.03
CA ILE A 39 25.97 -2.24 -13.36
C ILE A 39 24.45 -2.32 -13.50
N LYS A 40 23.75 -1.19 -13.33
CA LYS A 40 22.29 -1.11 -13.54
C LYS A 40 21.89 -1.56 -14.95
N ASP A 41 22.58 -1.07 -15.97
CA ASP A 41 22.28 -1.44 -17.36
C ASP A 41 22.70 -2.88 -17.70
N THR A 42 23.78 -3.36 -17.08
CA THR A 42 24.22 -4.77 -17.17
C THR A 42 23.15 -5.72 -16.62
N VAL A 43 22.59 -5.39 -15.46
CA VAL A 43 21.54 -6.20 -14.84
C VAL A 43 20.22 -6.12 -15.62
N ARG A 44 19.89 -4.95 -16.19
CA ARG A 44 18.76 -4.82 -17.13
C ARG A 44 18.92 -5.68 -18.38
N LEU A 45 20.13 -5.73 -18.95
CA LEU A 45 20.44 -6.63 -20.06
C LEU A 45 20.20 -8.09 -19.63
N PHE A 46 20.65 -8.48 -18.45
CA PHE A 46 20.43 -9.85 -17.96
C PHE A 46 18.94 -10.17 -17.80
N ILE A 47 18.15 -9.28 -17.20
CA ILE A 47 16.69 -9.41 -17.11
C ILE A 47 16.07 -9.55 -18.50
N ALA A 48 16.48 -8.75 -19.49
CA ALA A 48 15.95 -8.79 -20.85
C ALA A 48 16.28 -10.10 -21.62
N LEU A 49 17.31 -10.84 -21.18
CA LEU A 49 17.65 -12.16 -21.71
C LEU A 49 16.74 -13.27 -21.16
N VAL A 50 16.04 -13.02 -20.04
CA VAL A 50 15.24 -14.04 -19.33
C VAL A 50 13.78 -13.62 -19.11
N ASP A 51 13.39 -12.45 -19.60
CA ASP A 51 12.04 -11.88 -19.47
C ASP A 51 10.94 -12.70 -20.17
N MET A 52 11.33 -13.56 -21.12
CA MET A 52 10.44 -14.43 -21.89
C MET A 52 10.85 -15.88 -21.72
N ARG A 53 9.84 -16.77 -21.59
CA ARG A 53 10.03 -18.22 -21.44
C ARG A 53 10.93 -18.82 -22.52
N GLU A 54 10.74 -18.44 -23.77
CA GLU A 54 11.57 -18.94 -24.89
C GLU A 54 13.04 -18.55 -24.72
N LYS A 55 13.33 -17.29 -24.38
CA LYS A 55 14.71 -16.83 -24.16
C LYS A 55 15.33 -17.51 -22.93
N GLY A 56 14.57 -17.60 -21.83
CA GLY A 56 14.99 -18.31 -20.62
C GLY A 56 15.39 -19.76 -20.89
N SER A 57 14.66 -20.47 -21.74
CA SER A 57 14.97 -21.86 -22.10
C SER A 57 16.31 -22.02 -22.82
N VAL A 58 16.76 -20.99 -23.56
CA VAL A 58 18.07 -20.95 -24.23
C VAL A 58 19.16 -20.54 -23.24
N VAL A 59 18.87 -19.54 -22.39
CA VAL A 59 19.79 -19.06 -21.35
C VAL A 59 20.16 -20.16 -20.37
N LEU A 60 19.19 -20.98 -19.93
CA LEU A 60 19.43 -22.11 -19.00
C LEU A 60 20.40 -23.17 -19.55
N LYS A 61 20.53 -23.28 -20.88
CA LYS A 61 21.47 -24.20 -21.55
C LYS A 61 22.87 -23.59 -21.71
N SER A 62 23.02 -22.29 -21.47
CA SER A 62 24.26 -21.57 -21.72
C SER A 62 25.20 -21.65 -20.50
N GLU A 63 26.47 -21.95 -20.73
CA GLU A 63 27.50 -22.00 -19.67
C GLU A 63 27.62 -20.68 -18.91
N GLY A 64 27.56 -19.54 -19.61
CA GLY A 64 27.69 -18.22 -19.02
C GLY A 64 26.63 -17.93 -17.96
N PHE A 65 25.43 -18.52 -18.07
CA PHE A 65 24.40 -18.39 -17.04
C PHE A 65 24.84 -19.06 -15.73
N TRP A 66 25.31 -20.29 -15.81
CA TRP A 66 25.76 -21.04 -14.64
C TRP A 66 27.03 -20.47 -14.02
N ASN A 67 27.89 -19.83 -14.82
CA ASN A 67 29.01 -19.05 -14.29
C ASN A 67 28.52 -17.88 -13.43
N ILE A 68 27.48 -17.16 -13.86
CA ILE A 68 26.87 -16.07 -13.07
C ILE A 68 26.26 -16.60 -11.76
N VAL A 69 25.61 -17.78 -11.79
CA VAL A 69 25.11 -18.44 -10.58
C VAL A 69 26.25 -18.80 -9.61
N GLN A 70 27.36 -19.33 -10.12
CA GLN A 70 28.54 -19.64 -9.31
C GLN A 70 29.22 -18.39 -8.77
N LEU A 71 29.26 -17.30 -9.56
CA LEU A 71 29.82 -16.03 -9.15
C LEU A 71 29.12 -15.52 -7.89
N GLN A 72 27.78 -15.62 -7.81
CA GLN A 72 27.02 -15.26 -6.61
C GLN A 72 27.47 -16.02 -5.36
N SER A 73 27.80 -17.29 -5.50
CA SER A 73 28.25 -18.11 -4.37
C SER A 73 29.69 -17.79 -3.92
N LYS A 74 30.51 -17.23 -4.82
CA LYS A 74 31.94 -16.98 -4.60
C LYS A 74 32.28 -15.52 -4.33
N THR A 75 31.36 -14.60 -4.61
CA THR A 75 31.65 -13.16 -4.52
C THR A 75 31.80 -12.73 -3.06
N GLU A 76 32.79 -11.87 -2.81
CA GLU A 76 33.02 -11.27 -1.50
C GLU A 76 31.83 -10.44 -1.02
N ARG A 77 31.67 -10.39 0.31
CA ARG A 77 30.57 -9.69 0.98
C ARG A 77 30.59 -8.21 0.59
N GLY A 78 29.45 -7.66 0.17
CA GLY A 78 29.34 -6.24 -0.18
C GLY A 78 29.89 -5.85 -1.56
N ALA A 79 30.37 -6.79 -2.39
CA ALA A 79 30.99 -6.45 -3.69
C ALA A 79 30.02 -5.84 -4.73
N PHE A 80 28.71 -6.06 -4.60
CA PHE A 80 27.70 -5.49 -5.49
C PHE A 80 26.82 -4.45 -4.78
N PRO A 81 26.44 -3.36 -5.48
CA PRO A 81 25.37 -2.47 -5.01
C PRO A 81 24.05 -3.24 -4.82
N GLY A 82 23.22 -2.84 -3.86
CA GLY A 82 21.93 -3.51 -3.56
C GLY A 82 21.02 -3.65 -4.78
N ALA A 83 20.85 -2.56 -5.55
CA ALA A 83 20.07 -2.57 -6.80
C ALA A 83 20.56 -3.60 -7.83
N ALA A 84 21.86 -3.88 -7.87
CA ALA A 84 22.43 -4.88 -8.75
C ALA A 84 22.05 -6.30 -8.31
N LYS A 85 22.09 -6.56 -6.99
CA LYS A 85 21.68 -7.84 -6.39
C LYS A 85 20.20 -8.11 -6.61
N ARG A 86 19.34 -7.11 -6.38
CA ARG A 86 17.90 -7.21 -6.66
C ARG A 86 17.66 -7.68 -8.09
N GLY A 87 18.21 -6.97 -9.06
CA GLY A 87 17.95 -7.30 -10.46
C GLY A 87 18.62 -8.62 -10.90
N LEU A 88 19.74 -9.01 -10.28
CA LEU A 88 20.37 -10.28 -10.53
C LEU A 88 19.51 -11.45 -10.03
N PHE A 89 19.08 -11.43 -8.76
CA PHE A 89 18.19 -12.47 -8.23
C PHE A 89 16.84 -12.47 -8.95
N LYS A 90 16.33 -11.29 -9.34
CA LYS A 90 15.15 -11.19 -10.21
C LYS A 90 15.35 -11.96 -11.51
N ALA A 91 16.47 -11.75 -12.22
CA ALA A 91 16.77 -12.47 -13.47
C ALA A 91 16.91 -13.99 -13.24
N LEU A 92 17.58 -14.40 -12.16
CA LEU A 92 17.70 -15.82 -11.82
C LEU A 92 16.33 -16.47 -11.55
N VAL A 93 15.41 -15.76 -10.88
CA VAL A 93 14.06 -16.26 -10.65
C VAL A 93 13.23 -16.30 -11.93
N LEU A 94 13.34 -15.27 -12.78
CA LEU A 94 12.68 -15.25 -14.09
C LEU A 94 13.13 -16.41 -14.98
N ALA A 95 14.43 -16.74 -14.97
CA ALA A 95 14.95 -17.91 -15.69
C ALA A 95 14.33 -19.22 -15.19
N GLY A 96 14.06 -19.34 -13.89
CA GLY A 96 13.39 -20.51 -13.31
C GLY A 96 11.96 -20.74 -13.83
N ALA A 97 11.30 -19.69 -14.32
CA ALA A 97 9.98 -19.82 -14.96
C ALA A 97 10.03 -20.53 -16.32
N ALA A 98 11.21 -20.59 -16.96
CA ALA A 98 11.42 -21.35 -18.19
C ALA A 98 11.66 -22.85 -17.95
N VAL A 99 11.74 -23.30 -16.69
CA VAL A 99 11.82 -24.72 -16.33
C VAL A 99 10.40 -25.30 -16.29
N ASP A 100 10.09 -26.15 -17.27
CA ASP A 100 8.73 -26.67 -17.49
C ASP A 100 8.29 -27.67 -16.41
N ASP A 101 9.19 -28.55 -15.98
CA ASP A 101 8.89 -29.61 -15.02
C ASP A 101 8.99 -29.14 -13.56
N VAL A 102 8.00 -29.48 -12.74
CA VAL A 102 7.91 -29.03 -11.34
C VAL A 102 9.05 -29.61 -10.49
N GLN A 103 9.46 -30.86 -10.72
CA GLN A 103 10.55 -31.48 -9.97
C GLN A 103 11.89 -30.82 -10.32
N ARG A 104 12.18 -30.66 -11.62
CA ARG A 104 13.37 -29.93 -12.10
C ARG A 104 13.40 -28.49 -11.64
N ARG A 105 12.24 -27.83 -11.54
CA ARG A 105 12.16 -26.48 -10.98
C ARG A 105 12.49 -26.47 -9.49
N GLY A 106 12.07 -27.48 -8.75
CA GLY A 106 12.50 -27.70 -7.36
C GLY A 106 14.02 -27.84 -7.24
N GLU A 107 14.65 -28.65 -8.08
CA GLU A 107 16.11 -28.80 -8.14
C GLU A 107 16.80 -27.47 -8.50
N TYR A 108 16.24 -26.72 -9.45
CA TYR A 108 16.72 -25.40 -9.82
C TYR A 108 16.69 -24.42 -8.63
N TRP A 109 15.59 -24.39 -7.87
CA TRP A 109 15.52 -23.56 -6.66
C TRP A 109 16.54 -23.98 -5.61
N ILE A 110 16.82 -25.28 -5.49
CA ILE A 110 17.87 -25.78 -4.60
C ILE A 110 19.25 -25.27 -5.05
N GLN A 111 19.54 -25.20 -6.35
CA GLN A 111 20.84 -24.72 -6.81
C GLN A 111 20.97 -23.19 -6.69
N VAL A 112 19.91 -22.44 -6.94
CA VAL A 112 19.95 -20.98 -7.06
C VAL A 112 19.64 -20.26 -5.74
N LEU A 113 18.62 -20.71 -5.01
CA LEU A 113 18.09 -19.99 -3.86
C LEU A 113 18.52 -20.59 -2.51
N LYS A 114 18.74 -21.90 -2.44
CA LYS A 114 19.17 -22.56 -1.19
C LYS A 114 20.45 -21.96 -0.58
N PRO A 115 21.50 -21.60 -1.36
CA PRO A 115 22.67 -20.95 -0.80
C PRO A 115 22.35 -19.64 -0.08
N LEU A 116 21.40 -18.84 -0.59
CA LEU A 116 20.94 -17.61 0.04
C LEU A 116 20.22 -17.89 1.37
N GLN A 117 19.33 -18.90 1.38
CA GLN A 117 18.64 -19.34 2.61
C GLN A 117 19.64 -19.85 3.65
N ASP A 118 20.61 -20.65 3.26
CA ASP A 118 21.60 -21.23 4.18
C ASP A 118 22.51 -20.13 4.74
N ARG A 119 22.93 -19.15 3.92
CA ARG A 119 23.66 -17.97 4.40
C ARG A 119 22.89 -17.22 5.50
N PHE A 120 21.59 -16.98 5.30
CA PHE A 120 20.78 -16.34 6.33
C PHE A 120 20.68 -17.18 7.61
N LYS A 121 20.33 -18.46 7.49
CA LYS A 121 20.20 -19.36 8.65
C LYS A 121 21.50 -19.48 9.42
N ASN A 122 22.64 -19.53 8.72
CA ASN A 122 23.95 -19.58 9.34
C ASN A 122 24.28 -18.33 10.17
N ILE A 123 23.59 -17.20 9.98
CA ILE A 123 23.74 -15.99 10.80
C ILE A 123 22.76 -16.02 11.97
N ILE A 124 21.46 -16.18 11.69
CA ILE A 124 20.43 -16.04 12.71
C ILE A 124 20.38 -17.19 13.71
N CYS A 125 20.87 -18.39 13.33
CA CYS A 125 20.92 -19.55 14.20
C CYS A 125 22.21 -19.62 15.05
N GLN A 126 23.09 -18.62 14.97
CA GLN A 126 24.27 -18.59 15.83
C GLN A 126 23.86 -18.27 17.28
N GLU A 127 24.38 -19.04 18.25
CA GLU A 127 24.05 -18.84 19.66
C GLU A 127 24.41 -17.43 20.18
N ASN A 128 25.46 -16.83 19.60
CA ASN A 128 25.92 -15.48 19.91
C ASN A 128 25.27 -14.39 19.04
N PHE A 129 24.28 -14.68 18.19
CA PHE A 129 23.66 -13.71 17.28
C PHE A 129 23.20 -12.44 18.01
N ASN A 130 22.50 -12.60 19.15
CA ASN A 130 22.05 -11.48 20.00
C ASN A 130 23.18 -10.61 20.56
N ARG A 131 24.43 -11.08 20.50
CA ARG A 131 25.62 -10.30 20.90
C ARG A 131 26.34 -9.70 19.71
N ILE A 132 26.26 -10.28 18.52
CA ILE A 132 27.04 -9.84 17.34
C ILE A 132 26.19 -9.10 16.28
N PHE A 133 24.86 -9.06 16.43
CA PHE A 133 23.95 -8.48 15.42
C PHE A 133 24.26 -7.02 15.07
N HIS A 134 24.86 -6.27 16.00
CA HIS A 134 25.22 -4.87 15.84
C HIS A 134 26.52 -4.65 15.05
N GLU A 135 27.34 -5.69 14.87
CA GLU A 135 28.59 -5.64 14.11
C GLU A 135 28.33 -5.28 12.66
N GLU A 136 29.16 -4.40 12.09
CA GLU A 136 29.00 -3.89 10.73
C GLU A 136 29.00 -5.01 9.67
N ASN A 137 29.83 -6.03 9.86
CA ASN A 137 29.90 -7.18 8.97
C ASN A 137 28.59 -7.97 8.94
N ILE A 138 27.97 -8.19 10.11
CA ILE A 138 26.70 -8.93 10.22
C ILE A 138 25.56 -8.09 9.64
N LYS A 139 25.50 -6.78 9.94
CA LYS A 139 24.52 -5.87 9.36
C LYS A 139 24.60 -5.82 7.84
N ALA A 140 25.80 -5.64 7.29
CA ALA A 140 26.04 -5.61 5.86
C ALA A 140 25.61 -6.94 5.19
N GLU A 141 25.81 -8.08 5.86
CA GLU A 141 25.37 -9.38 5.37
C GLU A 141 23.84 -9.55 5.42
N ILE A 142 23.17 -9.10 6.48
CA ILE A 142 21.71 -9.09 6.54
C ILE A 142 21.11 -8.17 5.47
N ILE A 143 21.69 -6.99 5.24
CA ILE A 143 21.30 -6.08 4.16
C ILE A 143 21.47 -6.74 2.81
N ASP A 144 22.61 -7.38 2.56
CA ASP A 144 22.89 -8.14 1.34
C ASP A 144 21.83 -9.23 1.07
N ILE A 145 21.43 -9.94 2.12
CA ILE A 145 20.43 -11.00 2.05
C ILE A 145 19.04 -10.42 1.77
N LEU A 146 18.65 -9.35 2.45
CA LEU A 146 17.35 -8.68 2.23
C LEU A 146 17.23 -8.14 0.80
N GLU A 147 18.26 -7.45 0.30
CA GLU A 147 18.36 -6.99 -1.08
C GLU A 147 18.18 -8.14 -2.09
N SER A 148 18.77 -9.29 -1.78
CA SER A 148 18.64 -10.49 -2.61
C SER A 148 17.21 -11.05 -2.59
N PHE A 149 16.59 -11.16 -1.41
CA PHE A 149 15.21 -11.63 -1.27
C PHE A 149 14.18 -10.69 -1.90
N ILE A 150 14.41 -9.37 -1.85
CA ILE A 150 13.59 -8.39 -2.59
C ILE A 150 13.66 -8.69 -4.09
N GLY A 151 14.87 -8.97 -4.61
CA GLY A 151 15.06 -9.42 -6.00
C GLY A 151 14.30 -10.71 -6.32
N VAL A 152 14.33 -11.68 -5.41
CA VAL A 152 13.57 -12.94 -5.55
C VAL A 152 12.08 -12.66 -5.65
N ALA A 153 11.52 -11.82 -4.76
CA ALA A 153 10.11 -11.44 -4.79
C ALA A 153 9.75 -10.74 -6.11
N GLN A 154 10.55 -9.77 -6.56
CA GLN A 154 10.37 -9.05 -7.82
C GLN A 154 10.42 -9.92 -9.08
N GLY A 155 11.04 -11.10 -9.01
CA GLY A 155 11.13 -12.07 -10.10
C GLY A 155 9.94 -13.02 -10.21
N SER A 156 9.01 -12.96 -9.27
CA SER A 156 7.86 -13.87 -9.21
C SER A 156 6.99 -13.77 -10.47
N GLN A 157 6.60 -14.92 -11.00
CA GLN A 157 5.67 -15.05 -12.12
C GLN A 157 4.52 -15.99 -11.74
N VAL A 158 3.40 -15.91 -12.44
CA VAL A 158 2.21 -16.76 -12.22
C VAL A 158 2.57 -18.24 -12.05
N VAL A 159 3.49 -18.75 -12.88
CA VAL A 159 3.91 -20.17 -12.88
C VAL A 159 4.87 -20.54 -11.75
N THR A 160 5.52 -19.57 -11.11
CA THR A 160 6.54 -19.79 -10.07
C THR A 160 6.10 -19.36 -8.68
N VAL A 161 5.10 -18.47 -8.54
CA VAL A 161 4.65 -17.88 -7.27
C VAL A 161 4.45 -18.92 -6.18
N GLN A 162 3.71 -19.99 -6.45
CA GLN A 162 3.43 -21.02 -5.44
C GLN A 162 4.71 -21.65 -4.88
N SER A 163 5.63 -22.08 -5.76
CA SER A 163 6.91 -22.66 -5.34
C SER A 163 7.83 -21.66 -4.64
N LEU A 164 7.84 -20.40 -5.10
CA LEU A 164 8.67 -19.34 -4.54
C LEU A 164 8.17 -18.91 -3.16
N PHE A 165 6.86 -18.81 -2.98
CA PHE A 165 6.27 -18.46 -1.70
C PHE A 165 6.58 -19.52 -0.64
N HIS A 166 6.43 -20.81 -0.96
CA HIS A 166 6.84 -21.89 -0.05
C HIS A 166 8.32 -21.83 0.34
N PHE A 167 9.18 -21.36 -0.55
CA PHE A 167 10.60 -21.16 -0.27
C PHE A 167 10.86 -19.93 0.61
N LEU A 168 10.17 -18.81 0.35
CA LEU A 168 10.36 -17.52 1.02
C LEU A 168 9.70 -17.47 2.40
N TYR A 169 8.54 -18.09 2.58
CA TYR A 169 7.73 -17.97 3.79
C TYR A 169 8.47 -18.29 5.09
N PRO A 170 9.28 -19.37 5.19
CA PRO A 170 10.08 -19.63 6.40
C PRO A 170 11.08 -18.53 6.75
N MET A 171 11.45 -17.69 5.78
CA MET A 171 12.37 -16.57 5.98
C MET A 171 11.61 -15.33 6.41
N LEU A 172 10.42 -15.10 5.82
CA LEU A 172 9.54 -13.99 6.20
C LEU A 172 9.21 -14.04 7.70
N SER A 173 8.87 -15.21 8.24
CA SER A 173 8.62 -15.38 9.68
C SER A 173 9.80 -14.97 10.56
N GLU A 174 11.03 -15.25 10.12
CA GLU A 174 12.24 -14.84 10.84
C GLU A 174 12.49 -13.33 10.71
N PHE A 175 12.24 -12.74 9.54
CA PHE A 175 12.36 -11.30 9.33
C PHE A 175 11.41 -10.49 10.21
N THR A 176 10.21 -11.00 10.49
CA THR A 176 9.31 -10.39 11.49
C THR A 176 9.97 -10.26 12.86
N THR A 177 10.66 -11.31 13.30
CA THR A 177 11.39 -11.32 14.57
C THR A 177 12.58 -10.35 14.51
N LEU A 178 13.27 -10.28 13.37
CA LEU A 178 14.40 -9.39 13.16
C LEU A 178 14.03 -7.90 13.20
N VAL A 179 12.79 -7.50 12.91
CA VAL A 179 12.34 -6.11 13.16
C VAL A 179 12.52 -5.75 14.64
N GLY A 180 12.21 -6.67 15.54
CA GLY A 180 12.40 -6.47 16.98
C GLY A 180 13.88 -6.36 17.39
N VAL A 181 14.78 -7.07 16.71
CA VAL A 181 16.22 -7.03 16.98
C VAL A 181 16.86 -5.77 16.41
N TYR A 182 16.50 -5.42 15.17
CA TYR A 182 17.09 -4.34 14.40
C TYR A 182 16.32 -3.01 14.46
N HIS A 183 15.39 -2.82 15.40
CA HIS A 183 14.56 -1.60 15.51
C HIS A 183 15.34 -0.27 15.59
N ASN A 184 16.60 -0.29 16.01
CA ASN A 184 17.50 0.88 16.03
C ASN A 184 18.38 1.03 14.78
N TYR A 185 18.19 0.17 13.77
CA TYR A 185 18.97 0.16 12.53
C TYR A 185 18.03 0.36 11.34
N GLN A 186 17.80 1.63 11.00
CA GLN A 186 16.79 2.05 10.04
C GLN A 186 16.83 1.29 8.72
N GLN A 187 18.01 1.20 8.10
CA GLN A 187 18.17 0.55 6.80
C GLN A 187 17.71 -0.91 6.81
N VAL A 188 17.91 -1.65 7.90
CA VAL A 188 17.49 -3.06 8.01
C VAL A 188 15.97 -3.15 8.14
N VAL A 189 15.37 -2.29 8.99
CA VAL A 189 13.91 -2.24 9.17
C VAL A 189 13.23 -1.89 7.86
N GLU A 190 13.71 -0.85 7.18
CA GLU A 190 13.17 -0.40 5.89
C GLU A 190 13.18 -1.53 4.84
N LEU A 191 14.30 -2.26 4.72
CA LEU A 191 14.42 -3.37 3.78
C LEU A 191 13.53 -4.56 4.13
N ILE A 192 13.28 -4.83 5.42
CA ILE A 192 12.31 -5.85 5.84
C ILE A 192 10.89 -5.42 5.40
N LEU A 193 10.51 -4.17 5.67
CA LEU A 193 9.20 -3.65 5.27
C LEU A 193 9.03 -3.68 3.74
N GLU A 194 10.07 -3.27 3.00
CA GLU A 194 10.07 -3.30 1.53
C GLU A 194 9.92 -4.73 0.98
N LEU A 195 10.60 -5.71 1.58
CA LEU A 195 10.43 -7.13 1.21
C LEU A 195 8.97 -7.58 1.37
N TYR A 196 8.32 -7.21 2.47
CA TYR A 196 6.91 -7.52 2.69
C TYR A 196 6.00 -6.85 1.65
N CYS A 197 6.25 -5.57 1.33
CA CYS A 197 5.54 -4.86 0.25
C CYS A 197 5.68 -5.60 -1.08
N GLU A 198 6.89 -6.01 -1.43
CA GLU A 198 7.19 -6.70 -2.67
C GLU A 198 6.55 -8.09 -2.75
N CYS A 199 6.56 -8.86 -1.66
CA CYS A 199 5.85 -10.13 -1.58
C CYS A 199 4.33 -9.95 -1.76
N ALA A 200 3.72 -8.99 -1.04
CA ALA A 200 2.29 -8.70 -1.17
C ALA A 200 1.94 -8.27 -2.61
N ARG A 201 2.71 -7.35 -3.19
CA ARG A 201 2.48 -6.81 -4.53
C ARG A 201 2.65 -7.83 -5.65
N SER A 202 3.65 -8.72 -5.55
CA SER A 202 4.03 -9.63 -6.65
C SER A 202 3.39 -11.02 -6.55
N MET A 203 3.02 -11.49 -5.35
CA MET A 203 2.58 -12.88 -5.15
C MET A 203 1.11 -12.98 -4.76
N LEU A 204 0.57 -12.06 -3.96
CA LEU A 204 -0.69 -12.25 -3.23
C LEU A 204 -1.88 -12.65 -4.11
N CYS A 205 -2.03 -12.01 -5.26
CA CYS A 205 -3.10 -12.28 -6.23
C CYS A 205 -3.09 -13.71 -6.78
N TYR A 206 -1.98 -14.43 -6.68
CA TYR A 206 -1.83 -15.80 -7.21
C TYR A 206 -1.72 -16.86 -6.11
N LEU A 207 -1.69 -16.47 -4.84
CA LEU A 207 -1.59 -17.39 -3.70
C LEU A 207 -2.92 -18.10 -3.42
N SER A 208 -2.86 -19.32 -2.91
CA SER A 208 -4.03 -20.06 -2.41
C SER A 208 -4.67 -19.31 -1.23
N GLN A 209 -5.87 -19.70 -0.80
CA GLN A 209 -6.47 -19.09 0.39
C GLN A 209 -5.62 -19.33 1.64
N GLY A 210 -5.08 -20.54 1.81
CA GLY A 210 -4.21 -20.89 2.93
C GLY A 210 -2.92 -20.08 2.96
N ASP A 211 -2.26 -19.91 1.82
CA ASP A 211 -1.03 -19.12 1.72
C ASP A 211 -1.28 -17.62 1.86
N SER A 212 -2.45 -17.16 1.42
CA SER A 212 -2.89 -15.77 1.62
C SER A 212 -3.07 -15.46 3.11
N ARG A 213 -3.67 -16.36 3.89
CA ARG A 213 -3.77 -16.22 5.36
C ARG A 213 -2.38 -16.13 6.00
N ARG A 214 -1.44 -16.98 5.58
CA ARG A 214 -0.06 -16.98 6.10
C ARG A 214 0.65 -15.63 5.87
N ILE A 215 0.54 -15.05 4.68
CA ILE A 215 1.15 -13.74 4.42
C ILE A 215 0.42 -12.61 5.15
N TYR A 216 -0.90 -12.67 5.29
CA TYR A 216 -1.67 -11.72 6.11
C TYR A 216 -1.21 -11.72 7.57
N GLU A 217 -1.06 -12.91 8.17
CA GLU A 217 -0.57 -13.06 9.55
C GLU A 217 0.86 -12.53 9.71
N ALA A 218 1.76 -12.85 8.78
CA ALA A 218 3.14 -12.40 8.82
C ALA A 218 3.26 -10.87 8.67
N CYS A 219 2.49 -10.26 7.74
CA CYS A 219 2.43 -8.82 7.61
C CYS A 219 1.90 -8.15 8.88
N LEU A 220 0.82 -8.70 9.47
CA LEU A 220 0.23 -8.16 10.67
C LEU A 220 1.17 -8.22 11.87
N GLN A 221 1.85 -9.35 12.07
CA GLN A 221 2.86 -9.50 13.13
C GLN A 221 4.04 -8.55 12.94
N THR A 222 4.43 -8.30 11.68
CA THR A 222 5.50 -7.34 11.35
C THR A 222 5.09 -5.90 11.70
N ILE A 223 3.87 -5.49 11.31
CA ILE A 223 3.30 -4.18 11.68
C ILE A 223 3.21 -4.02 13.20
N GLN A 224 2.72 -5.04 13.92
CA GLN A 224 2.64 -5.05 15.38
C GLN A 224 4.01 -4.91 16.04
N THR A 225 5.02 -5.64 15.53
CA THR A 225 6.38 -5.62 16.06
C THR A 225 7.02 -4.25 15.85
N TYR A 226 6.89 -3.69 14.65
CA TYR A 226 7.35 -2.33 14.33
C TYR A 226 6.71 -1.30 15.27
N ALA A 227 5.39 -1.33 15.41
CA ALA A 227 4.68 -0.36 16.24
C ALA A 227 5.05 -0.48 17.71
N ARG A 228 5.19 -1.70 18.24
CA ARG A 228 5.64 -1.92 19.62
C ARG A 228 7.03 -1.32 19.87
N CYS A 229 7.93 -1.40 18.90
CA CYS A 229 9.29 -0.86 19.02
C CYS A 229 9.35 0.67 18.90
N ASN A 230 8.37 1.30 18.22
CA ASN A 230 8.38 2.74 17.96
C ASN A 230 7.36 3.55 18.77
N THR A 231 6.41 2.90 19.45
CA THR A 231 5.44 3.58 20.31
C THR A 231 6.14 4.24 21.49
N GLY A 232 6.02 5.56 21.62
CA GLY A 232 6.65 6.33 22.70
C GLY A 232 8.16 6.48 22.57
N ARG A 233 8.75 6.11 21.42
CA ARG A 233 10.17 6.32 21.13
C ARG A 233 10.44 7.82 20.94
N LEU A 234 11.42 8.34 21.68
CA LEU A 234 11.95 9.69 21.50
C LEU A 234 13.32 9.57 20.85
N SER A 235 13.50 10.19 19.68
CA SER A 235 14.81 10.31 19.02
C SER A 235 15.29 11.76 19.07
N LEU A 236 16.59 11.93 19.30
CA LEU A 236 17.28 13.22 19.24
C LEU A 236 17.97 13.42 17.87
N GLU A 237 17.91 12.42 17.00
CA GLU A 237 18.56 12.45 15.69
C GLU A 237 17.74 13.31 14.71
N SER A 238 18.43 14.18 13.97
CA SER A 238 17.79 15.11 13.04
C SER A 238 17.07 14.43 11.88
N ALA A 239 17.47 13.20 11.54
CA ALA A 239 16.88 12.42 10.45
C ALA A 239 15.71 11.51 10.90
N ALA A 240 15.48 11.38 12.22
CA ALA A 240 14.53 10.40 12.74
C ALA A 240 13.10 10.58 12.23
N GLU A 241 12.69 11.82 11.95
CA GLU A 241 11.37 12.10 11.39
C GLU A 241 11.27 11.64 9.92
N GLU A 242 12.30 11.85 9.11
CA GLU A 242 12.35 11.39 7.70
C GLU A 242 12.42 9.85 7.62
N GLU A 243 13.16 9.24 8.53
CA GLU A 243 13.25 7.78 8.67
C GLU A 243 11.89 7.17 9.06
N THR A 244 11.25 7.72 10.10
CA THR A 244 9.90 7.30 10.52
C THR A 244 8.90 7.51 9.39
N PHE A 245 8.95 8.65 8.71
CA PHE A 245 8.10 8.94 7.55
C PHE A 245 8.21 7.84 6.49
N ARG A 246 9.43 7.41 6.14
CA ARG A 246 9.66 6.38 5.13
C ARG A 246 9.09 5.02 5.54
N ASP A 247 9.28 4.63 6.80
CA ASP A 247 8.73 3.37 7.33
C ASP A 247 7.20 3.38 7.35
N ILE A 248 6.58 4.46 7.83
CA ILE A 248 5.12 4.59 7.80
C ILE A 248 4.60 4.54 6.36
N LEU A 249 5.29 5.18 5.40
CA LEU A 249 4.91 5.13 3.99
C LEU A 249 4.92 3.69 3.45
N LEU A 250 5.95 2.90 3.79
CA LEU A 250 6.04 1.49 3.42
C LEU A 250 4.94 0.65 4.09
N LEU A 251 4.64 0.87 5.37
CA LEU A 251 3.56 0.15 6.05
C LEU A 251 2.19 0.45 5.43
N MET A 252 1.96 1.70 5.02
CA MET A 252 0.75 2.11 4.32
C MET A 252 0.67 1.49 2.91
N GLU A 253 1.80 1.39 2.21
CA GLU A 253 1.88 0.70 0.93
C GLU A 253 1.60 -0.80 1.08
N LEU A 254 2.15 -1.42 2.13
CA LEU A 254 1.91 -2.82 2.47
C LEU A 254 0.43 -3.08 2.67
N LEU A 255 -0.25 -2.29 3.52
CA LEU A 255 -1.67 -2.46 3.77
C LEU A 255 -2.52 -2.25 2.51
N THR A 256 -2.12 -1.33 1.64
CA THR A 256 -2.75 -1.13 0.32
C THR A 256 -2.56 -2.36 -0.58
N ASN A 257 -1.34 -2.91 -0.64
CA ASN A 257 -1.03 -4.11 -1.43
C ASN A 257 -1.80 -5.34 -0.91
N LEU A 258 -2.05 -5.44 0.41
CA LEU A 258 -2.84 -6.54 0.97
C LEU A 258 -4.29 -6.56 0.49
N LEU A 259 -4.88 -5.38 0.23
CA LEU A 259 -6.24 -5.26 -0.32
C LEU A 259 -6.34 -5.71 -1.79
N SER A 260 -5.22 -5.81 -2.52
CA SER A 260 -5.23 -6.12 -3.96
C SER A 260 -5.92 -7.45 -4.31
N LYS A 261 -5.86 -8.44 -3.41
CA LYS A 261 -6.48 -9.76 -3.60
C LYS A 261 -8.00 -9.68 -3.69
N ASP A 262 -8.62 -8.76 -2.96
CA ASP A 262 -10.09 -8.61 -2.96
C ASP A 262 -10.60 -8.10 -4.33
N PHE A 263 -9.72 -7.54 -5.16
CA PHE A 263 -10.03 -7.08 -6.53
C PHE A 263 -9.62 -8.08 -7.59
N ILE A 264 -8.43 -8.66 -7.42
CA ILE A 264 -7.78 -9.52 -8.41
C ILE A 264 -7.39 -10.81 -7.68
N ASP A 265 -8.32 -11.77 -7.67
CA ASP A 265 -8.05 -13.13 -7.22
C ASP A 265 -7.83 -14.03 -8.43
N LEU A 266 -6.55 -14.32 -8.70
CA LEU A 266 -6.08 -15.23 -9.74
C LEU A 266 -5.54 -16.52 -9.11
N SER A 267 -5.99 -16.84 -7.89
CA SER A 267 -5.62 -18.07 -7.19
C SER A 267 -6.12 -19.31 -7.93
N PRO A 268 -5.42 -20.45 -7.80
CA PRO A 268 -5.94 -21.71 -8.29
C PRO A 268 -7.25 -22.06 -7.56
N PRO A 269 -8.21 -22.72 -8.22
CA PRO A 269 -9.46 -23.13 -7.60
C PRO A 269 -9.17 -24.12 -6.46
N ASP A 270 -9.26 -23.65 -5.21
CA ASP A 270 -9.08 -24.48 -4.02
C ASP A 270 -10.31 -25.39 -3.84
N GLY A 271 -10.07 -26.71 -3.73
CA GLY A 271 -11.11 -27.73 -3.54
C GLY A 271 -11.62 -27.88 -2.10
N SER A 272 -11.35 -26.92 -1.21
CA SER A 272 -11.64 -27.02 0.22
C SER A 272 -12.50 -25.86 0.75
N SER A 273 -13.78 -26.20 0.93
CA SER A 273 -14.71 -25.81 2.01
C SER A 273 -14.94 -24.31 2.31
N GLU A 274 -16.08 -23.85 1.79
CA GLU A 274 -17.02 -22.98 2.49
C GLU A 274 -17.15 -23.42 3.98
N GLY A 275 -16.67 -22.65 4.95
CA GLY A 275 -16.96 -22.97 6.35
C GLY A 275 -16.13 -22.34 7.48
N GLU A 276 -14.93 -21.81 7.23
CA GLU A 276 -14.17 -21.13 8.29
C GLU A 276 -14.36 -19.61 8.23
N GLN A 277 -14.57 -18.96 9.37
CA GLN A 277 -14.52 -17.50 9.48
C GLN A 277 -13.17 -17.01 8.98
N THR A 278 -13.16 -16.51 7.75
CA THR A 278 -11.93 -16.16 7.05
C THR A 278 -11.48 -14.78 7.50
N VAL A 279 -10.27 -14.69 8.06
CA VAL A 279 -9.58 -13.40 8.17
C VAL A 279 -9.44 -12.85 6.75
N THR A 280 -10.14 -11.78 6.45
CA THR A 280 -10.09 -11.15 5.11
C THR A 280 -8.99 -10.10 5.05
N ALA A 281 -8.59 -9.72 3.83
CA ALA A 281 -7.67 -8.61 3.64
C ALA A 281 -8.21 -7.29 4.25
N GLY A 282 -9.52 -7.06 4.18
CA GLY A 282 -10.17 -5.93 4.86
C GLY A 282 -9.97 -5.92 6.40
N ASP A 283 -10.00 -7.07 7.06
CA ASP A 283 -9.80 -7.15 8.52
C ASP A 283 -8.36 -6.85 8.90
N VAL A 284 -7.41 -7.42 8.15
CA VAL A 284 -5.97 -7.21 8.33
C VAL A 284 -5.62 -5.75 8.09
N CYS A 285 -6.21 -5.15 7.07
CA CYS A 285 -6.03 -3.76 6.70
C CYS A 285 -6.54 -2.81 7.78
N LEU A 286 -7.77 -2.99 8.26
CA LEU A 286 -8.35 -2.17 9.34
C LEU A 286 -7.57 -2.32 10.66
N TYR A 287 -7.18 -3.54 11.01
CA TYR A 287 -6.40 -3.79 12.22
C TYR A 287 -4.97 -3.23 12.11
N GLY A 288 -4.32 -3.37 10.96
CA GLY A 288 -3.01 -2.77 10.69
C GLY A 288 -3.06 -1.25 10.71
N LEU A 289 -4.08 -0.64 10.10
CA LEU A 289 -4.29 0.81 10.12
C LEU A 289 -4.46 1.31 11.56
N ASN A 290 -5.21 0.59 12.39
CA ASN A 290 -5.34 0.89 13.80
C ASN A 290 -3.99 0.94 14.53
N ILE A 291 -3.11 -0.02 14.25
CA ILE A 291 -1.78 -0.05 14.86
C ILE A 291 -0.92 1.15 14.43
N ILE A 292 -1.04 1.57 13.16
CA ILE A 292 -0.21 2.63 12.58
C ILE A 292 -0.74 4.03 12.93
N MET A 293 -2.05 4.22 13.11
CA MET A 293 -2.67 5.52 13.39
C MET A 293 -1.99 6.32 14.53
N PRO A 294 -1.71 5.73 15.72
CA PRO A 294 -1.02 6.45 16.80
C PRO A 294 0.41 6.89 16.46
N LEU A 295 1.05 6.26 15.47
CA LEU A 295 2.41 6.59 15.03
C LEU A 295 2.41 7.74 14.02
N MET A 296 1.28 8.03 13.37
CA MET A 296 1.13 9.13 12.42
C MET A 296 0.84 10.44 13.15
N THR A 297 1.91 11.13 13.55
CA THR A 297 1.80 12.46 14.18
C THR A 297 1.35 13.53 13.17
N VAL A 298 0.88 14.66 13.68
CA VAL A 298 0.52 15.82 12.85
C VAL A 298 1.70 16.31 12.01
N ASP A 299 2.91 16.23 12.55
CA ASP A 299 4.13 16.62 11.83
C ASP A 299 4.44 15.68 10.66
N LEU A 300 4.29 14.36 10.84
CA LEU A 300 4.41 13.39 9.75
C LEU A 300 3.35 13.59 8.65
N LEU A 301 2.15 14.01 9.02
CA LEU A 301 1.10 14.31 8.04
C LEU A 301 1.31 15.66 7.30
N LYS A 302 2.34 16.45 7.66
CA LYS A 302 2.76 17.59 6.82
C LYS A 302 3.44 17.14 5.54
N PHE A 303 3.98 15.92 5.50
CA PHE A 303 4.53 15.35 4.27
C PHE A 303 3.39 14.98 3.30
N PRO A 304 3.29 15.65 2.12
CA PRO A 304 2.10 15.53 1.27
C PRO A 304 1.83 14.12 0.75
N SER A 305 2.88 13.35 0.46
CA SER A 305 2.78 11.97 -0.03
C SER A 305 2.16 11.04 1.01
N LEU A 306 2.64 11.09 2.27
CA LEU A 306 2.11 10.28 3.36
C LEU A 306 0.67 10.68 3.71
N CYS A 307 0.40 11.99 3.81
CA CYS A 307 -0.95 12.48 4.06
C CYS A 307 -1.94 12.00 2.99
N THR A 308 -1.59 12.20 1.72
CA THR A 308 -2.42 11.76 0.60
C THR A 308 -2.63 10.24 0.60
N GLN A 309 -1.58 9.46 0.86
CA GLN A 309 -1.67 7.99 0.92
C GLN A 309 -2.55 7.52 2.07
N TYR A 310 -2.47 8.16 3.24
CA TYR A 310 -3.33 7.90 4.38
C TYR A 310 -4.80 8.14 4.07
N PHE A 311 -5.15 9.31 3.55
CA PHE A 311 -6.54 9.62 3.21
C PHE A 311 -7.07 8.74 2.07
N LYS A 312 -6.25 8.44 1.06
CA LYS A 312 -6.62 7.48 0.00
C LYS A 312 -6.96 6.12 0.58
N MET A 313 -6.11 5.62 1.48
CA MET A 313 -6.30 4.29 2.06
C MET A 313 -7.58 4.21 2.91
N ILE A 314 -7.84 5.18 3.79
CA ILE A 314 -9.05 5.12 4.62
C ILE A 314 -10.34 5.28 3.81
N THR A 315 -10.33 6.13 2.78
CA THR A 315 -11.46 6.27 1.85
C THR A 315 -11.67 4.98 1.08
N PHE A 316 -10.59 4.39 0.57
CA PHE A 316 -10.63 3.14 -0.17
C PHE A 316 -11.15 1.97 0.66
N VAL A 317 -10.71 1.82 1.91
CA VAL A 317 -11.24 0.78 2.81
C VAL A 317 -12.73 0.97 3.07
N CYS A 318 -13.18 2.22 3.22
CA CYS A 318 -14.60 2.52 3.40
C CYS A 318 -15.43 2.23 2.14
N GLU A 319 -14.88 2.42 0.95
CA GLU A 319 -15.53 2.08 -0.33
C GLU A 319 -15.77 0.59 -0.49
N ILE A 320 -14.80 -0.23 -0.10
CA ILE A 320 -14.87 -1.69 -0.27
C ILE A 320 -15.66 -2.34 0.88
N TYR A 321 -15.41 -1.89 2.12
CA TYR A 321 -15.92 -2.52 3.34
C TYR A 321 -16.64 -1.55 4.27
N PRO A 322 -17.68 -0.83 3.81
CA PRO A 322 -18.41 0.12 4.65
C PRO A 322 -19.06 -0.55 5.87
N ASP A 323 -19.52 -1.79 5.73
CA ASP A 323 -20.04 -2.60 6.84
C ASP A 323 -19.00 -2.82 7.94
N LYS A 324 -17.75 -3.11 7.56
CA LYS A 324 -16.66 -3.35 8.53
C LYS A 324 -16.24 -2.06 9.21
N VAL A 325 -16.22 -0.95 8.49
CA VAL A 325 -15.99 0.39 9.08
C VAL A 325 -17.06 0.70 10.13
N CYS A 326 -18.33 0.39 9.85
CA CYS A 326 -19.42 0.55 10.82
C CYS A 326 -19.30 -0.35 12.06
N GLN A 327 -18.62 -1.49 11.94
CA GLN A 327 -18.41 -2.47 13.02
C GLN A 327 -17.12 -2.24 13.82
N LEU A 328 -16.33 -1.20 13.49
CA LEU A 328 -15.10 -0.90 14.21
C LEU A 328 -15.37 -0.60 15.70
N PRO A 329 -14.44 -0.97 16.60
CA PRO A 329 -14.46 -0.52 17.99
C PRO A 329 -14.55 1.02 18.08
N MET A 330 -15.34 1.51 19.03
CA MET A 330 -15.67 2.94 19.15
C MET A 330 -14.46 3.88 19.23
N GLY A 331 -13.38 3.48 19.89
CA GLY A 331 -12.16 4.29 19.93
C GLY A 331 -11.55 4.49 18.53
N LEU A 332 -11.58 3.45 17.70
CA LEU A 332 -11.00 3.48 16.35
C LEU A 332 -11.85 4.27 15.39
N LEU A 333 -13.16 4.07 15.48
CA LEU A 333 -14.10 4.83 14.68
C LEU A 333 -13.98 6.34 14.98
N LYS A 334 -13.85 6.71 16.26
CA LYS A 334 -13.62 8.10 16.67
C LYS A 334 -12.31 8.65 16.10
N ASN A 335 -11.22 7.89 16.19
CA ASN A 335 -9.94 8.29 15.61
C ASN A 335 -10.06 8.50 14.10
N LEU A 336 -10.69 7.56 13.39
CA LEU A 336 -10.92 7.64 11.94
C LEU A 336 -11.72 8.90 11.57
N LEU A 337 -12.83 9.17 12.25
CA LEU A 337 -13.65 10.35 11.98
C LEU A 337 -12.97 11.65 12.41
N SER A 338 -12.13 11.64 13.45
CA SER A 338 -11.29 12.79 13.80
C SER A 338 -10.26 13.09 12.72
N SER A 339 -9.72 12.07 12.06
CA SER A 339 -8.85 12.26 10.88
C SER A 339 -9.62 12.89 9.73
N ILE A 340 -10.88 12.52 9.49
CA ILE A 340 -11.73 13.14 8.47
C ILE A 340 -11.99 14.62 8.80
N GLU A 341 -12.29 14.94 10.07
CA GLU A 341 -12.44 16.34 10.52
C GLU A 341 -11.16 17.16 10.30
N LEU A 342 -10.00 16.61 10.65
CA LEU A 342 -8.71 17.24 10.40
C LEU A 342 -8.43 17.39 8.89
N GLY A 343 -8.77 16.36 8.12
CA GLY A 343 -8.76 16.29 6.65
C GLY A 343 -9.46 17.47 5.98
N LEU A 344 -10.68 17.77 6.46
CA LEU A 344 -11.53 18.83 5.93
C LEU A 344 -11.06 20.25 6.30
N THR A 345 -10.28 20.40 7.38
CA THR A 345 -9.96 21.71 7.97
C THR A 345 -8.51 22.16 7.77
N THR A 346 -7.57 21.22 7.69
CA THR A 346 -6.14 21.52 7.87
C THR A 346 -5.29 21.30 6.62
N TYR A 347 -5.66 20.35 5.75
CA TYR A 347 -4.81 19.91 4.64
C TYR A 347 -5.24 20.46 3.27
N GLY A 348 -4.60 19.97 2.21
CA GLY A 348 -4.81 20.42 0.84
C GLY A 348 -6.15 19.99 0.22
N GLN A 349 -6.45 20.57 -0.94
CA GLN A 349 -7.69 20.36 -1.68
C GLN A 349 -7.96 18.88 -2.02
N ASP A 350 -6.93 18.12 -2.39
CA ASP A 350 -7.04 16.69 -2.69
C ASP A 350 -7.54 15.88 -1.48
N VAL A 351 -7.15 16.27 -0.27
CA VAL A 351 -7.57 15.62 0.97
C VAL A 351 -9.05 15.91 1.26
N ILE A 352 -9.51 17.14 1.00
CA ILE A 352 -10.93 17.51 1.15
C ILE A 352 -11.81 16.65 0.23
N VAL A 353 -11.36 16.38 -1.00
CA VAL A 353 -12.05 15.48 -1.93
C VAL A 353 -12.16 14.07 -1.32
N LEU A 354 -11.05 13.49 -0.88
CA LEU A 354 -11.02 12.15 -0.27
C LEU A 354 -11.90 12.04 0.98
N CYS A 355 -11.90 13.08 1.82
CA CYS A 355 -12.76 13.14 3.00
C CYS A 355 -14.25 13.25 2.64
N SER A 356 -14.57 14.03 1.61
CA SER A 356 -15.93 14.15 1.09
C SER A 356 -16.43 12.82 0.53
N ASP A 357 -15.58 12.11 -0.21
CA ASP A 357 -15.88 10.79 -0.77
C ASP A 357 -16.10 9.76 0.36
N PHE A 358 -15.24 9.76 1.39
CA PHE A 358 -15.42 8.92 2.59
C PHE A 358 -16.77 9.16 3.26
N ILE A 359 -17.14 10.44 3.51
CA ILE A 359 -18.40 10.81 4.14
C ILE A 359 -19.58 10.34 3.29
N GLN A 360 -19.49 10.55 1.98
CA GLN A 360 -20.53 10.16 1.06
C GLN A 360 -20.76 8.65 1.05
N VAL A 361 -19.69 7.85 1.02
CA VAL A 361 -19.75 6.40 1.04
C VAL A 361 -20.33 5.90 2.36
N LEU A 362 -19.74 6.31 3.50
CA LEU A 362 -20.15 5.86 4.81
C LEU A 362 -21.59 6.29 5.14
N GLY A 363 -21.93 7.56 4.89
CA GLY A 363 -23.27 8.09 5.12
C GLY A 363 -24.32 7.42 4.24
N THR A 364 -24.00 7.14 2.96
CA THR A 364 -24.91 6.40 2.07
C THR A 364 -25.16 5.00 2.61
N HIS A 365 -24.12 4.32 3.09
CA HIS A 365 -24.25 2.99 3.68
C HIS A 365 -25.11 3.01 4.96
N ILE A 366 -24.83 3.93 5.88
CA ILE A 366 -25.60 4.12 7.12
C ILE A 366 -27.10 4.34 6.82
N TYR A 367 -27.41 5.16 5.82
CA TYR A 367 -28.78 5.42 5.40
C TYR A 367 -29.44 4.16 4.80
N ARG A 368 -28.75 3.44 3.89
CA ARG A 368 -29.29 2.22 3.25
C ARG A 368 -29.53 1.09 4.24
N SER A 369 -28.61 0.93 5.16
CA SER A 369 -28.62 -0.14 6.15
C SER A 369 -29.50 0.19 7.36
N ASN A 370 -30.20 1.35 7.37
CA ASN A 370 -31.05 1.83 8.45
C ASN A 370 -30.36 1.81 9.83
N LEU A 371 -29.08 2.22 9.88
CA LEU A 371 -28.27 2.21 11.09
C LEU A 371 -28.55 3.43 12.01
N GLN A 372 -29.77 3.94 12.02
CA GLN A 372 -30.18 5.06 12.87
C GLN A 372 -30.05 4.66 14.35
N GLY A 373 -29.41 5.51 15.16
CA GLY A 373 -29.13 5.23 16.58
C GLY A 373 -27.96 4.28 16.83
N SER A 374 -27.28 3.81 15.78
CA SER A 374 -26.01 3.09 15.94
C SER A 374 -24.89 4.02 16.41
N PRO A 375 -23.83 3.49 17.04
CA PRO A 375 -22.71 4.32 17.45
C PRO A 375 -22.00 5.03 16.28
N VAL A 376 -22.02 4.44 15.07
CA VAL A 376 -21.43 5.06 13.87
C VAL A 376 -22.25 6.25 13.38
N TYR A 377 -23.57 6.16 13.45
CA TYR A 377 -24.48 7.27 13.18
C TYR A 377 -24.20 8.43 14.13
N GLU A 378 -24.13 8.18 15.44
CA GLU A 378 -23.87 9.25 16.40
C GLU A 378 -22.49 9.89 16.24
N THR A 379 -21.47 9.12 15.87
CA THR A 379 -20.10 9.64 15.72
C THR A 379 -19.93 10.45 14.43
N LEU A 380 -20.71 10.15 13.37
CA LEU A 380 -20.67 10.88 12.09
C LEU A 380 -21.45 12.20 12.16
N ARG A 381 -22.48 12.29 13.02
CA ARG A 381 -23.38 13.45 13.19
C ARG A 381 -22.67 14.83 13.23
N PRO A 382 -21.55 15.04 13.97
CA PRO A 382 -20.90 16.35 14.05
C PRO A 382 -20.37 16.88 12.71
N LEU A 383 -20.06 16.00 11.75
CA LEU A 383 -19.53 16.40 10.44
C LEU A 383 -20.55 17.18 9.61
N LEU A 384 -21.86 17.04 9.89
CA LEU A 384 -22.89 17.87 9.24
C LEU A 384 -22.65 19.35 9.53
N LYS A 385 -22.54 19.70 10.82
CA LYS A 385 -22.30 21.08 11.25
C LYS A 385 -20.96 21.59 10.75
N LEU A 386 -19.92 20.77 10.84
CA LEU A 386 -18.58 21.13 10.37
C LEU A 386 -18.59 21.47 8.89
N LEU A 387 -19.06 20.56 8.04
CA LEU A 387 -19.03 20.74 6.59
C LEU A 387 -19.92 21.92 6.15
N MET A 388 -21.10 22.06 6.76
CA MET A 388 -21.97 23.21 6.53
C MET A 388 -21.28 24.54 6.86
N ASN A 389 -20.61 24.63 8.02
CA ASN A 389 -19.86 25.83 8.42
C ASN A 389 -18.70 26.12 7.47
N LEU A 390 -17.91 25.11 7.09
CA LEU A 390 -16.77 25.28 6.17
C LEU A 390 -17.24 25.84 4.81
N ILE A 391 -18.36 25.34 4.30
CA ILE A 391 -18.91 25.81 3.03
C ILE A 391 -19.47 27.23 3.15
N LEU A 392 -20.27 27.50 4.19
CA LEU A 392 -20.90 28.81 4.38
C LEU A 392 -19.90 29.94 4.67
N THR A 393 -18.79 29.62 5.35
CA THR A 393 -17.73 30.57 5.69
C THR A 393 -16.66 30.73 4.61
N HIS A 394 -16.87 30.18 3.40
CA HIS A 394 -15.90 30.19 2.28
C HIS A 394 -14.52 29.58 2.60
N GLN A 395 -14.45 28.62 3.52
CA GLN A 395 -13.19 27.89 3.76
C GLN A 395 -12.93 26.80 2.71
N ILE A 396 -13.94 26.46 1.91
CA ILE A 396 -13.85 25.52 0.79
C ILE A 396 -13.83 26.30 -0.53
N ASN A 397 -12.84 26.00 -1.38
CA ASN A 397 -12.75 26.58 -2.72
C ASN A 397 -13.96 26.18 -3.58
N SER A 398 -14.43 27.10 -4.43
CA SER A 398 -15.54 26.89 -5.36
C SER A 398 -15.38 25.64 -6.24
N ASP A 399 -14.14 25.30 -6.62
CA ASP A 399 -13.82 24.11 -7.42
C ASP A 399 -14.18 22.80 -6.71
N LEU A 400 -14.23 22.79 -5.38
CA LEU A 400 -14.52 21.63 -4.54
C LEU A 400 -15.99 21.53 -4.13
N LEU A 401 -16.82 22.51 -4.50
CA LEU A 401 -18.25 22.51 -4.18
C LEU A 401 -18.99 21.27 -4.71
N PRO A 402 -18.69 20.70 -5.89
CA PRO A 402 -19.36 19.49 -6.37
C PRO A 402 -19.17 18.27 -5.44
N ASN A 403 -17.96 18.11 -4.89
CA ASN A 403 -17.62 17.01 -3.98
C ASN A 403 -18.21 17.25 -2.59
N THR A 404 -18.02 18.46 -2.05
CA THR A 404 -18.46 18.80 -0.69
C THR A 404 -19.99 18.95 -0.59
N SER A 405 -20.66 19.45 -1.63
CA SER A 405 -22.14 19.47 -1.71
C SER A 405 -22.74 18.07 -1.71
N SER A 406 -22.08 17.12 -2.36
CA SER A 406 -22.51 15.72 -2.38
C SER A 406 -22.42 15.06 -1.01
N ALA A 407 -21.30 15.29 -0.31
CA ALA A 407 -21.13 14.81 1.05
C ALA A 407 -22.14 15.45 2.01
N LEU A 408 -22.33 16.78 1.90
CA LEU A 408 -23.32 17.51 2.69
C LEU A 408 -24.73 16.99 2.45
N TYR A 409 -25.11 16.73 1.20
CA TYR A 409 -26.42 16.18 0.86
C TYR A 409 -26.69 14.85 1.56
N VAL A 410 -25.71 13.94 1.55
CA VAL A 410 -25.83 12.64 2.22
C VAL A 410 -26.00 12.83 3.74
N LEU A 411 -25.23 13.75 4.34
CA LEU A 411 -25.38 14.09 5.77
C LEU A 411 -26.76 14.68 6.08
N ILE A 412 -27.29 15.58 5.25
CA ILE A 412 -28.65 16.13 5.40
C ILE A 412 -29.69 15.00 5.35
N CYS A 413 -29.54 14.06 4.42
CA CYS A 413 -30.45 12.91 4.34
C CYS A 413 -30.40 12.05 5.61
N CYS A 414 -29.24 11.90 6.23
CA CYS A 414 -29.06 11.13 7.47
C CYS A 414 -29.58 11.86 8.72
N TYR A 415 -29.43 13.19 8.79
CA TYR A 415 -29.69 14.00 9.99
C TYR A 415 -30.61 15.19 9.69
N GLN A 416 -31.84 14.91 9.24
CA GLN A 416 -32.78 15.96 8.81
C GLN A 416 -33.16 16.93 9.94
N ASP A 417 -33.40 16.40 11.15
CA ASP A 417 -33.76 17.21 12.31
C ASP A 417 -32.59 18.11 12.75
N ASP A 418 -31.36 17.56 12.82
CA ASP A 418 -30.16 18.33 13.14
C ASP A 418 -29.92 19.43 12.08
N TYR A 419 -30.14 19.13 10.80
CA TYR A 419 -30.06 20.13 9.73
C TYR A 419 -31.05 21.27 9.93
N GLN A 420 -32.32 20.97 10.24
CA GLN A 420 -33.33 21.99 10.51
C GLN A 420 -32.95 22.86 11.72
N HIS A 421 -32.44 22.25 12.78
CA HIS A 421 -31.95 22.98 13.96
C HIS A 421 -30.75 23.88 13.64
N LEU A 422 -29.81 23.43 12.80
CA LEU A 422 -28.66 24.23 12.37
C LEU A 422 -29.11 25.42 11.52
N VAL A 423 -30.04 25.21 10.59
CA VAL A 423 -30.61 26.29 9.78
C VAL A 423 -31.31 27.31 10.68
N GLN A 424 -32.18 26.87 11.60
CA GLN A 424 -32.88 27.76 12.52
C GLN A 424 -31.90 28.55 13.41
N GLY A 425 -30.89 27.88 13.96
CA GLY A 425 -29.87 28.55 14.78
C GLY A 425 -29.06 29.60 14.00
N LEU A 426 -28.82 29.38 12.70
CA LEU A 426 -28.20 30.39 11.84
C LEU A 426 -29.14 31.59 11.62
N LEU A 427 -30.44 31.36 11.37
CA LEU A 427 -31.42 32.43 11.22
C LEU A 427 -31.52 33.29 12.49
N ASP A 428 -31.59 32.64 13.65
CA ASP A 428 -31.73 33.32 14.95
C ASP A 428 -30.46 34.11 15.35
N SER A 429 -29.29 33.72 14.83
CA SER A 429 -28.01 34.37 15.13
C SER A 429 -27.83 35.73 14.44
N HIS A 430 -28.61 36.06 13.41
CA HIS A 430 -28.51 37.30 12.67
C HIS A 430 -29.43 38.38 13.27
N GLN A 431 -28.86 39.54 13.59
CA GLN A 431 -29.62 40.69 14.12
C GLN A 431 -30.40 41.44 13.03
N ASP A 432 -29.98 41.33 11.76
CA ASP A 432 -30.66 41.95 10.62
C ASP A 432 -31.77 41.03 10.08
N GLN A 433 -33.01 41.47 10.26
CA GLN A 433 -34.21 40.75 9.83
C GLN A 433 -34.28 40.55 8.30
N LEU A 434 -33.71 41.47 7.50
CA LEU A 434 -33.68 41.34 6.04
C LEU A 434 -32.71 40.23 5.60
N VAL A 435 -31.58 40.08 6.30
CA VAL A 435 -30.62 39.00 6.04
C VAL A 435 -31.21 37.66 6.46
N ALA A 436 -31.87 37.60 7.62
CA ALA A 436 -32.54 36.40 8.10
C ALA A 436 -33.65 35.93 7.13
N GLU A 437 -34.49 36.83 6.62
CA GLU A 437 -35.52 36.49 5.62
C GLU A 437 -34.92 35.97 4.30
N ARG A 438 -33.83 36.60 3.82
CA ARG A 438 -33.12 36.13 2.62
C ARG A 438 -32.50 34.75 2.80
N LEU A 439 -31.92 34.48 3.98
CA LEU A 439 -31.39 33.15 4.31
C LEU A 439 -32.49 32.10 4.40
N ALA A 440 -33.59 32.40 5.07
CA ALA A 440 -34.70 31.48 5.21
C ALA A 440 -35.25 31.08 3.83
N LYS A 441 -35.38 32.06 2.92
CA LYS A 441 -35.76 31.80 1.53
C LYS A 441 -34.74 30.93 0.80
N ALA A 442 -33.45 31.23 0.90
CA ALA A 442 -32.39 30.46 0.24
C ALA A 442 -32.36 28.99 0.71
N PHE A 443 -32.46 28.75 2.02
CA PHE A 443 -32.52 27.39 2.57
C PHE A 443 -33.80 26.64 2.17
N THR A 444 -34.94 27.34 2.09
CA THR A 444 -36.20 26.74 1.62
C THR A 444 -36.08 26.33 0.14
N GLU A 445 -35.51 27.18 -0.70
CA GLU A 445 -35.28 26.90 -2.12
C GLU A 445 -34.30 25.74 -2.32
N LEU A 446 -33.28 25.62 -1.47
CA LEU A 446 -32.26 24.56 -1.54
C LEU A 446 -32.86 23.16 -1.47
N THR A 447 -33.88 22.94 -0.63
CA THR A 447 -34.55 21.64 -0.48
C THR A 447 -35.91 21.57 -1.17
N SER A 448 -36.34 22.64 -1.84
CA SER A 448 -37.64 22.70 -2.52
C SER A 448 -37.72 21.65 -3.64
N ASN A 449 -38.83 20.90 -3.70
CA ASN A 449 -39.08 19.85 -4.69
C ASN A 449 -38.06 18.70 -4.70
N ILE A 450 -37.33 18.51 -3.61
CA ILE A 450 -36.37 17.41 -3.42
C ILE A 450 -36.86 16.54 -2.26
N THR A 451 -37.13 15.28 -2.54
CA THR A 451 -37.30 14.28 -1.48
C THR A 451 -35.92 13.98 -0.89
N LEU A 452 -35.74 14.21 0.42
CA LEU A 452 -34.47 14.01 1.11
C LEU A 452 -34.18 12.51 1.31
N ASN A 453 -33.62 11.90 0.26
CA ASN A 453 -33.17 10.52 0.25
C ASN A 453 -31.87 10.40 -0.54
N ILE A 454 -31.22 9.24 -0.52
CA ILE A 454 -29.94 9.01 -1.20
C ILE A 454 -30.06 8.66 -2.70
N GLU A 455 -31.22 8.88 -3.32
CA GLU A 455 -31.41 8.57 -4.73
C GLU A 455 -30.58 9.50 -5.61
N ARG A 456 -29.95 8.93 -6.65
CA ARG A 456 -29.07 9.68 -7.56
C ARG A 456 -29.78 10.90 -8.17
N GLN A 457 -31.07 10.78 -8.48
CA GLN A 457 -31.84 11.85 -9.11
C GLN A 457 -32.03 13.05 -8.18
N ASN A 458 -32.29 12.81 -6.89
CA ASN A 458 -32.47 13.86 -5.90
C ASN A 458 -31.13 14.51 -5.51
N ARG A 459 -30.04 13.73 -5.49
CA ARG A 459 -28.70 14.28 -5.33
C ARG A 459 -28.26 15.22 -6.46
N ILE A 460 -28.58 14.89 -7.72
CA ILE A 460 -28.29 15.76 -8.86
C ILE A 460 -29.08 17.07 -8.74
N LYS A 461 -30.39 16.99 -8.45
CA LYS A 461 -31.24 18.17 -8.22
C LYS A 461 -30.71 19.04 -7.08
N PHE A 462 -30.30 18.43 -5.98
CA PHE A 462 -29.72 19.16 -4.84
C PHE A 462 -28.46 19.90 -5.25
N ARG A 463 -27.54 19.26 -5.98
CA ARG A 463 -26.31 19.91 -6.45
C ARG A 463 -26.62 21.13 -7.33
N ASP A 464 -27.54 21.01 -8.27
CA ASP A 464 -27.93 22.13 -9.15
C ASP A 464 -28.59 23.29 -8.37
N SER A 465 -29.37 22.98 -7.32
CA SER A 465 -29.91 23.98 -6.39
C SER A 465 -28.81 24.57 -5.48
N PHE A 466 -27.82 23.77 -5.11
CA PHE A 466 -26.73 24.15 -4.22
C PHE A 466 -25.82 25.20 -4.85
N ASP A 467 -25.50 25.06 -6.13
CA ASP A 467 -24.69 26.06 -6.85
C ASP A 467 -25.34 27.46 -6.81
N LYS A 468 -26.67 27.51 -7.01
CA LYS A 468 -27.44 28.75 -6.92
C LYS A 468 -27.51 29.29 -5.49
N PHE A 469 -27.71 28.39 -4.53
CA PHE A 469 -27.74 28.71 -3.11
C PHE A 469 -26.44 29.37 -2.66
N ILE A 470 -25.30 28.78 -3.03
CA ILE A 470 -23.98 29.29 -2.65
C ILE A 470 -23.73 30.67 -3.23
N VAL A 471 -23.94 30.87 -4.54
CA VAL A 471 -23.77 32.18 -5.18
C VAL A 471 -24.60 33.28 -4.49
N ASN A 472 -25.83 32.96 -4.07
CA ASN A 472 -26.69 33.91 -3.39
C ASN A 472 -26.21 34.19 -1.95
N VAL A 473 -26.00 33.14 -1.15
CA VAL A 473 -25.72 33.24 0.30
C VAL A 473 -24.34 33.85 0.56
N HIS A 474 -23.32 33.45 -0.20
CA HIS A 474 -21.97 34.00 -0.13
C HIS A 474 -21.93 35.51 -0.40
N GLY A 475 -22.86 36.02 -1.21
CA GLY A 475 -22.96 37.44 -1.54
C GLY A 475 -23.38 38.35 -0.39
N PHE A 476 -23.86 37.82 0.75
CA PHE A 476 -24.30 38.65 1.87
C PHE A 476 -24.02 38.06 3.27
N LEU A 477 -23.69 36.77 3.39
CA LEU A 477 -23.43 36.12 4.68
C LEU A 477 -22.07 36.51 5.30
N LEU A 478 -21.08 36.89 4.48
CA LEU A 478 -19.74 37.32 4.93
C LEU A 478 -19.54 38.84 4.96
N ILE A 479 -20.56 39.61 4.59
CA ILE A 479 -20.51 41.08 4.66
C ILE A 479 -20.83 41.46 6.12
N LYS A 480 -19.78 41.67 6.92
CA LYS A 480 -19.88 42.32 8.23
C LYS A 480 -20.02 43.82 8.12
#